data_AF-A0A1S3QEV4-F1
#
_entry.id   AF-A0A1S3QEV4-F1
#
_cell.length_a   1.000
_cell.length_b   1.000
_cell.length_c   1.000
_cell.angle_alpha   90.00
_cell.angle_beta   90.00
_cell.angle_gamma   90.00
#
_symmetry.space_group_name_H-M   'P 1'
#
loop_
_entity.id
_entity.type
_entity.pdbx_description
1 polymer ?
#
loop_
_entity_poly.entity_id
_entity_poly.type
_entity_poly.pdbx_seq_one_letter_code
_entity_poly.pdbx_strand_id
1 'polypeptide(L)'
;MFEHEMEESKKNRVDISDVEPDVFKEMMGFIYTGKAPNLDKMADNLLAAADKYALERLKVMCEEALCNSLSVENVADTLILADLHSAEQLKAQAIDFINRCSVLRQLGCKDGKNWNSNHATDIMETAGWKSMIQSHPHLVAEAFRALASAQCPPFGLPRKRLKQS
;
A
#
# COMPACT_ATOMS: atom_id res chain seq x y z
N MET A 1 0.59 25.69 -7.25
CA MET A 1 1.83 26.08 -7.97
C MET A 1 1.54 27.13 -9.03
N PHE A 2 0.75 26.83 -10.07
CA PHE A 2 0.52 27.78 -11.17
C PHE A 2 -0.61 28.79 -10.94
N GLU A 3 -1.60 28.47 -10.11
CA GLU A 3 -2.76 29.35 -9.83
C GLU A 3 -2.44 30.50 -8.84
N HIS A 4 -1.38 30.35 -8.05
CA HIS A 4 -0.97 31.34 -7.06
C HIS A 4 0.24 32.11 -7.57
N GLU A 5 0.41 33.38 -7.15
CA GLU A 5 1.47 34.31 -7.60
C GLU A 5 2.89 33.95 -7.12
N MET A 6 3.29 32.69 -7.31
CA MET A 6 4.61 32.14 -7.02
C MET A 6 5.57 32.42 -8.18
N GLU A 7 6.88 32.25 -7.95
CA GLU A 7 7.92 32.49 -8.97
C GLU A 7 7.73 31.61 -10.21
N GLU A 8 7.22 30.40 -10.04
CA GLU A 8 6.93 29.44 -11.12
C GLU A 8 5.82 29.93 -12.04
N SER A 9 4.79 30.58 -11.48
CA SER A 9 3.70 31.19 -12.25
C SER A 9 4.19 32.38 -13.09
N LYS A 10 5.14 33.17 -12.56
CA LYS A 10 5.70 34.34 -13.25
C LYS A 10 6.71 33.95 -14.33
N LYS A 11 7.51 32.91 -14.08
CA LYS A 11 8.57 32.45 -14.99
C LYS A 11 8.11 31.39 -15.99
N ASN A 12 6.92 30.81 -15.80
CA ASN A 12 6.42 29.66 -16.56
C ASN A 12 7.43 28.50 -16.62
N ARG A 13 8.16 28.30 -15.52
CA ARG A 13 9.22 27.30 -15.40
C ARG A 13 9.18 26.67 -14.03
N VAL A 14 9.23 25.35 -13.99
CA VAL A 14 9.33 24.54 -12.77
C VAL A 14 10.58 23.67 -12.90
N ASP A 15 11.47 23.77 -11.91
CA ASP A 15 12.62 22.88 -11.81
C ASP A 15 12.26 21.69 -10.90
N ILE A 16 12.43 20.47 -11.41
CA ILE A 16 12.10 19.22 -10.72
C ILE A 16 13.39 18.42 -10.58
N SER A 17 13.87 18.25 -9.35
CA SER A 17 15.16 17.61 -9.05
C SER A 17 15.05 16.27 -8.33
N ASP A 18 13.87 15.91 -7.85
CA ASP A 18 13.63 14.78 -6.96
C ASP A 18 12.88 13.62 -7.61
N VAL A 19 12.69 13.68 -8.94
CA VAL A 19 12.10 12.59 -9.73
C VAL A 19 13.08 12.22 -10.83
N GLU A 20 13.34 10.92 -10.98
CA GLU A 20 14.16 10.42 -12.07
C GLU A 20 13.55 10.77 -13.45
N PRO A 21 14.36 11.10 -14.47
CA PRO A 21 13.83 11.52 -15.77
C PRO A 21 12.87 10.53 -16.42
N ASP A 22 13.15 9.23 -16.29
CA ASP A 22 12.31 8.17 -16.88
C ASP A 22 10.96 8.06 -16.17
N VAL A 23 10.96 8.16 -14.84
CA VAL A 23 9.74 8.16 -14.02
C VAL A 23 8.90 9.40 -14.33
N PHE A 24 9.54 10.56 -14.43
CA PHE A 24 8.86 11.81 -14.79
C PHE A 24 8.24 11.75 -16.19
N LYS A 25 8.95 11.14 -17.15
CA LYS A 25 8.44 10.94 -18.51
C LYS A 25 7.20 10.04 -18.52
N GLU A 26 7.21 8.95 -17.77
CA GLU A 26 6.07 8.05 -17.63
C GLU A 26 4.88 8.76 -16.96
N MET A 27 5.13 9.52 -15.89
CA MET A 27 4.12 10.35 -15.22
C MET A 27 3.49 11.39 -16.16
N MET A 28 4.30 12.10 -16.95
CA MET A 28 3.81 13.03 -17.97
C MET A 28 2.98 12.30 -19.03
N GLY A 29 3.45 11.14 -19.51
CA GLY A 29 2.68 10.30 -20.42
C GLY A 29 1.30 9.96 -19.87
N PHE A 30 1.22 9.62 -18.58
CA PHE A 30 -0.05 9.39 -17.90
C PHE A 30 -0.92 10.64 -17.82
N ILE A 31 -0.38 11.81 -17.46
CA ILE A 31 -1.15 13.07 -17.38
C ILE A 31 -1.83 13.38 -18.72
N TYR A 32 -1.14 13.17 -19.84
CA TYR A 32 -1.68 13.49 -21.16
C TYR A 32 -2.56 12.39 -21.77
N THR A 33 -2.37 11.12 -21.41
CA THR A 33 -3.03 9.98 -22.10
C THR A 33 -3.86 9.08 -21.21
N GLY A 34 -3.75 9.23 -19.88
CA GLY A 34 -4.35 8.35 -18.88
C GLY A 34 -3.75 6.94 -18.82
N LYS A 35 -2.60 6.69 -19.47
CA LYS A 35 -1.94 5.39 -19.57
C LYS A 35 -0.48 5.47 -19.13
N ALA A 36 0.00 4.39 -18.50
CA ALA A 36 1.39 4.23 -18.07
C ALA A 36 1.89 2.82 -18.49
N PRO A 37 2.28 2.61 -19.77
CA PRO A 37 2.69 1.31 -20.28
C PRO A 37 3.95 0.70 -19.64
N ASN A 38 4.83 1.49 -19.01
CA ASN A 38 6.06 0.98 -18.38
C ASN A 38 5.98 0.92 -16.85
N LEU A 39 4.78 1.10 -16.29
CA LEU A 39 4.56 1.17 -14.85
C LEU A 39 5.17 -0.01 -14.09
N ASP A 40 5.02 -1.24 -14.60
CA ASP A 40 5.51 -2.46 -13.93
C ASP A 40 7.02 -2.46 -13.65
N LYS A 41 7.81 -1.70 -14.40
CA LYS A 41 9.27 -1.63 -14.25
C LYS A 41 9.73 -0.63 -13.19
N MET A 42 8.87 0.30 -12.82
CA MET A 42 9.21 1.46 -11.99
C MET A 42 8.09 1.83 -11.01
N ALA A 43 7.29 0.83 -10.61
CA ALA A 43 6.07 1.03 -9.83
C ALA A 43 6.36 1.77 -8.51
N ASP A 44 7.48 1.47 -7.86
CA ASP A 44 7.92 2.06 -6.59
C ASP A 44 8.16 3.56 -6.73
N ASN A 45 9.01 3.96 -7.67
CA ASN A 45 9.35 5.35 -7.92
C ASN A 45 8.16 6.13 -8.51
N LEU A 46 7.35 5.47 -9.34
CA LEU A 46 6.16 6.08 -9.93
C LEU A 46 5.06 6.28 -8.89
N LEU A 47 4.95 5.40 -7.89
CA LEU A 47 4.06 5.60 -6.74
C LEU A 47 4.47 6.85 -5.95
N ALA A 48 5.77 7.01 -5.67
CA ALA A 48 6.30 8.19 -4.99
C ALA A 48 5.99 9.49 -5.75
N ALA A 49 6.17 9.48 -7.07
CA ALA A 49 5.81 10.61 -7.93
C ALA A 49 4.29 10.85 -7.95
N ALA A 50 3.48 9.80 -8.08
CA ALA A 50 2.03 9.91 -8.12
C ALA A 50 1.47 10.50 -6.83
N ASP A 51 1.98 10.10 -5.67
CA ASP A 51 1.61 10.65 -4.37
C ASP A 51 2.01 12.14 -4.26
N LYS A 52 3.26 12.47 -4.61
CA LYS A 52 3.77 13.86 -4.57
C LYS A 52 2.94 14.83 -5.42
N TYR A 53 2.55 14.42 -6.63
CA TYR A 53 1.79 15.25 -7.56
C TYR A 53 0.26 15.04 -7.46
N ALA A 54 -0.21 14.32 -6.43
CA ALA A 54 -1.63 14.03 -6.17
C ALA A 54 -2.37 13.42 -7.38
N LEU A 55 -1.70 12.51 -8.09
CA LEU A 55 -2.25 11.77 -9.23
C LEU A 55 -2.92 10.47 -8.77
N GLU A 56 -4.09 10.60 -8.12
CA GLU A 56 -4.76 9.49 -7.42
C GLU A 56 -4.96 8.24 -8.30
N ARG A 57 -5.40 8.41 -9.54
CA ARG A 57 -5.62 7.27 -10.44
C ARG A 57 -4.32 6.56 -10.82
N LEU A 58 -3.21 7.29 -10.96
CA LEU A 58 -1.90 6.68 -11.23
C LEU A 58 -1.40 5.94 -9.99
N LYS A 59 -1.62 6.53 -8.81
CA LYS A 59 -1.28 5.94 -7.51
C LYS A 59 -1.95 4.57 -7.34
N VAL A 60 -3.26 4.48 -7.56
CA VAL A 60 -3.99 3.20 -7.51
C VAL A 60 -3.46 2.17 -8.51
N MET A 61 -3.10 2.59 -9.73
CA MET A 61 -2.49 1.67 -10.70
C MET A 61 -1.12 1.14 -10.24
N CYS A 62 -0.31 1.98 -9.59
CA CYS A 62 0.95 1.56 -8.97
C CYS A 62 0.69 0.58 -7.80
N GLU A 63 -0.31 0.86 -6.96
CA GLU A 63 -0.72 -0.01 -5.85
C GLU A 63 -1.13 -1.41 -6.35
N GLU A 64 -1.92 -1.48 -7.44
CA GLU A 64 -2.31 -2.75 -8.06
C GLU A 64 -1.10 -3.54 -8.58
N ALA A 65 -0.16 -2.89 -9.26
CA ALA A 65 1.04 -3.55 -9.77
C ALA A 65 1.95 -4.06 -8.65
N LEU A 66 2.17 -3.25 -7.62
CA LEU A 66 2.96 -3.63 -6.44
C LEU A 66 2.29 -4.76 -5.65
N CYS A 67 0.96 -4.76 -5.55
CA CYS A 67 0.24 -5.84 -4.92
C CYS A 67 0.43 -7.17 -5.67
N ASN A 68 0.40 -7.12 -7.01
CA ASN A 68 0.60 -8.31 -7.85
C ASN A 68 2.02 -8.88 -7.76
N SER A 69 3.01 -8.07 -7.38
CA SER A 69 4.41 -8.50 -7.19
C SER A 69 4.75 -8.86 -5.75
N LEU A 70 3.78 -8.84 -4.81
CA LEU A 70 4.01 -9.21 -3.41
C LEU A 70 4.51 -10.66 -3.26
N SER A 71 5.54 -10.80 -2.44
CA SER A 71 6.25 -12.03 -2.11
C SER A 71 6.70 -12.00 -0.65
N VAL A 72 7.12 -13.15 -0.13
CA VAL A 72 7.63 -13.25 1.25
C VAL A 72 8.81 -12.32 1.50
N GLU A 73 9.70 -12.16 0.51
CA GLU A 73 10.94 -11.39 0.64
C GLU A 73 10.70 -9.88 0.57
N ASN A 74 9.76 -9.41 -0.26
CA ASN A 74 9.56 -7.98 -0.50
C ASN A 74 8.43 -7.33 0.32
N VAL A 75 7.53 -8.12 0.94
CA VAL A 75 6.33 -7.56 1.58
C VAL A 75 6.64 -6.55 2.69
N ALA A 76 7.75 -6.72 3.41
CA ALA A 76 8.18 -5.77 4.43
C ALA A 76 8.57 -4.42 3.81
N ASP A 77 9.37 -4.44 2.74
CA ASP A 77 9.80 -3.24 2.03
C ASP A 77 8.61 -2.56 1.34
N THR A 78 7.71 -3.33 0.73
CA THR A 78 6.48 -2.82 0.12
C THR A 78 5.54 -2.20 1.15
N LEU A 79 5.46 -2.75 2.37
CA LEU A 79 4.65 -2.18 3.45
C LEU A 79 5.20 -0.83 3.91
N ILE A 80 6.53 -0.71 4.04
CA ILE A 80 7.20 0.56 4.37
C ILE A 80 6.94 1.58 3.25
N LEU A 81 7.11 1.18 2.00
CA LEU A 81 6.85 2.04 0.82
C LEU A 81 5.39 2.53 0.80
N ALA A 82 4.45 1.64 1.10
CA ALA A 82 3.03 1.98 1.13
C ALA A 82 2.68 2.97 2.25
N ASP A 83 3.26 2.81 3.43
CA ASP A 83 3.11 3.78 4.53
C ASP A 83 3.72 5.14 4.17
N LEU A 84 4.92 5.14 3.57
CA LEU A 84 5.65 6.34 3.19
C LEU A 84 4.88 7.20 2.17
N HIS A 85 4.20 6.57 1.22
CA HIS A 85 3.47 7.24 0.14
C HIS A 85 1.95 7.21 0.34
N SER A 86 1.49 7.03 1.58
CA SER A 86 0.07 7.05 1.95
C SER A 86 -0.80 6.17 1.03
N ALA A 87 -0.28 5.02 0.62
CA ALA A 87 -0.92 4.08 -0.31
C ALA A 87 -1.75 3.07 0.49
N GLU A 88 -2.95 3.50 0.89
CA GLU A 88 -3.77 2.78 1.86
C GLU A 88 -4.21 1.39 1.37
N GLN A 89 -4.51 1.22 0.08
CA GLN A 89 -4.99 -0.08 -0.43
C GLN A 89 -3.84 -1.08 -0.50
N LEU A 90 -2.66 -0.65 -0.97
CA LEU A 90 -1.45 -1.46 -0.96
C LEU A 90 -1.04 -1.85 0.46
N LYS A 91 -1.10 -0.89 1.40
CA LYS A 91 -0.80 -1.14 2.82
C LYS A 91 -1.73 -2.20 3.42
N ALA A 92 -3.03 -2.07 3.21
CA ALA A 92 -4.01 -3.05 3.66
C ALA A 92 -3.75 -4.44 3.05
N GLN A 93 -3.47 -4.51 1.75
CA GLN A 93 -3.20 -5.79 1.07
C GLN A 93 -1.88 -6.43 1.52
N ALA A 94 -0.84 -5.64 1.80
CA ALA A 94 0.43 -6.12 2.36
C ALA A 94 0.24 -6.66 3.79
N ILE A 95 -0.51 -5.95 4.64
CA ILE A 95 -0.85 -6.42 6.00
C ILE A 95 -1.67 -7.71 5.93
N ASP A 96 -2.66 -7.79 5.05
CA ASP A 96 -3.44 -9.00 4.84
C ASP A 96 -2.55 -10.15 4.37
N PHE A 97 -1.61 -9.89 3.47
CA PHE A 97 -0.64 -10.89 3.00
C PHE A 97 0.23 -11.44 4.13
N ILE A 98 0.73 -10.58 5.02
CA ILE A 98 1.48 -10.98 6.23
C ILE A 98 0.58 -11.83 7.15
N ASN A 99 -0.67 -11.40 7.34
CA ASN A 99 -1.62 -12.01 8.25
C ASN A 99 -2.37 -13.22 7.68
N ARG A 100 -2.05 -13.69 6.47
CA ARG A 100 -2.62 -14.91 5.85
C ARG A 100 -2.23 -16.22 6.55
N CYS A 101 -2.06 -16.19 7.87
CA CYS A 101 -1.89 -17.34 8.74
C CYS A 101 -3.23 -18.08 8.93
N SER A 102 -3.37 -19.20 8.21
CA SER A 102 -4.16 -20.43 8.45
C SER A 102 -5.63 -20.45 8.90
N VAL A 103 -6.33 -19.38 9.32
CA VAL A 103 -7.69 -19.54 9.92
C VAL A 103 -8.84 -18.76 9.26
N LEU A 104 -8.58 -17.75 8.41
CA LEU A 104 -9.66 -17.01 7.73
C LEU A 104 -10.10 -17.62 6.40
N ARG A 105 -10.39 -18.93 6.40
CA ARG A 105 -11.33 -19.53 5.42
C ARG A 105 -12.72 -19.61 6.04
N GLN A 106 -13.30 -18.47 6.40
CA GLN A 106 -14.75 -18.35 6.53
C GLN A 106 -15.16 -17.00 5.97
N LEU A 107 -15.33 -16.97 4.64
CA LEU A 107 -16.41 -16.34 3.88
C LEU A 107 -15.91 -15.88 2.50
N GLY A 108 -15.93 -16.80 1.52
CA GLY A 108 -16.63 -16.47 0.27
C GLY A 108 -15.90 -15.90 -0.95
N CYS A 109 -14.60 -16.11 -1.18
CA CYS A 109 -14.01 -15.87 -2.52
C CYS A 109 -13.40 -17.16 -3.09
N LYS A 110 -13.91 -17.59 -4.25
CA LYS A 110 -13.61 -18.89 -4.91
C LYS A 110 -12.47 -18.82 -5.94
N ASP A 111 -11.80 -17.69 -6.10
CA ASP A 111 -10.69 -17.60 -7.07
C ASP A 111 -9.37 -17.99 -6.41
N GLY A 112 -9.13 -19.30 -6.45
CA GLY A 112 -7.93 -19.94 -5.93
C GLY A 112 -6.67 -19.51 -6.69
N LYS A 113 -5.87 -18.65 -6.04
CA LYS A 113 -4.41 -18.78 -6.10
C LYS A 113 -3.98 -19.52 -4.83
N ASN A 114 -3.41 -20.70 -5.02
CA ASN A 114 -2.80 -21.55 -3.98
C ASN A 114 -1.80 -20.72 -3.15
N TRP A 115 -2.21 -20.28 -1.97
CA TRP A 115 -1.37 -19.62 -0.96
C TRP A 115 -1.19 -20.59 0.23
N ASN A 116 -0.72 -21.80 -0.06
CA ASN A 116 -0.45 -22.82 0.95
C ASN A 116 1.02 -22.76 1.38
N SER A 117 1.36 -21.79 2.22
CA SER A 117 2.49 -21.86 3.15
C SER A 117 2.20 -20.94 4.33
N ASN A 118 2.77 -21.19 5.51
CA ASN A 118 2.66 -20.28 6.64
C ASN A 118 3.54 -19.04 6.39
N HIS A 119 3.14 -18.18 5.46
CA HIS A 119 3.96 -17.05 5.02
C HIS A 119 4.41 -16.14 6.16
N ALA A 120 3.61 -16.01 7.23
CA ALA A 120 4.01 -15.22 8.40
C ALA A 120 5.32 -15.70 9.04
N THR A 121 5.54 -17.01 9.19
CA THR A 121 6.79 -17.52 9.79
C THR A 121 7.98 -17.28 8.89
N ASP A 122 7.80 -17.43 7.57
CA ASP A 122 8.85 -17.21 6.60
C ASP A 122 9.19 -15.71 6.49
N ILE A 123 8.17 -14.84 6.47
CA ILE A 123 8.32 -13.38 6.46
C ILE A 123 9.09 -12.91 7.69
N MET A 124 8.78 -13.45 8.87
CA MET A 124 9.47 -13.06 10.12
C MET A 124 10.98 -13.36 10.10
N GLU A 125 11.40 -14.34 9.30
CA GLU A 125 12.81 -14.69 9.16
C GLU A 125 13.55 -13.83 8.14
N THR A 126 12.85 -13.12 7.25
CA THR A 126 13.46 -12.27 6.22
C THR A 126 14.26 -11.11 6.83
N ALA A 127 15.30 -10.71 6.10
CA ALA A 127 16.10 -9.53 6.48
C ALA A 127 15.26 -8.25 6.45
N GLY A 128 14.36 -8.12 5.47
CA GLY A 128 13.45 -6.98 5.33
C GLY A 128 12.55 -6.82 6.56
N TRP A 129 11.93 -7.91 7.03
CA TRP A 129 11.10 -7.86 8.25
C TRP A 129 11.91 -7.50 9.51
N LYS A 130 13.10 -8.11 9.68
CA LYS A 130 13.99 -7.81 10.80
C LYS A 130 14.43 -6.34 10.82
N SER A 131 14.70 -5.78 9.64
CA SER A 131 15.00 -4.35 9.45
C SER A 131 13.80 -3.45 9.77
N MET A 132 12.59 -3.86 9.34
CA MET A 132 11.35 -3.13 9.59
C MET A 132 11.03 -3.02 11.08
N ILE A 133 11.28 -4.08 11.87
CA ILE A 133 11.08 -4.04 13.34
C ILE A 133 11.91 -2.92 13.98
N GLN A 134 13.13 -2.68 13.48
CA GLN A 134 14.03 -1.67 14.03
C GLN A 134 13.71 -0.26 13.53
N SER A 135 13.38 -0.13 12.24
CA SER A 135 13.19 1.18 11.59
C SER A 135 11.76 1.72 11.70
N HIS A 136 10.75 0.85 11.64
CA HIS A 136 9.32 1.21 11.56
C HIS A 136 8.47 0.31 12.49
N PRO A 137 8.68 0.34 13.82
CA PRO A 137 7.98 -0.54 14.76
C PRO A 137 6.46 -0.34 14.79
N HIS A 138 5.95 0.82 14.36
CA HIS A 138 4.51 1.09 14.28
C HIS A 138 3.81 0.21 13.24
N LEU A 139 4.48 -0.15 12.15
CA LEU A 139 3.93 -1.02 11.10
C LEU A 139 3.71 -2.44 11.61
N VAL A 140 4.64 -2.94 12.43
CA VAL A 140 4.49 -4.22 13.12
C VAL A 140 3.27 -4.18 14.04
N ALA A 141 3.14 -3.12 14.85
CA ALA A 141 1.99 -2.94 15.74
C ALA A 141 0.66 -2.84 14.97
N GLU A 142 0.66 -2.28 13.76
CA GLU A 142 -0.51 -2.20 12.90
C GLU A 142 -0.89 -3.57 12.31
N ALA A 143 0.10 -4.33 11.82
CA ALA A 143 -0.13 -5.70 11.37
C ALA A 143 -0.73 -6.59 12.48
N PHE A 144 -0.20 -6.49 13.70
CA PHE A 144 -0.75 -7.20 14.87
C PHE A 144 -2.17 -6.72 15.24
N ARG A 145 -2.44 -5.40 15.18
CA ARG A 145 -3.78 -4.87 15.41
C ARG A 145 -4.79 -5.39 14.39
N ALA A 146 -4.42 -5.42 13.11
CA ALA A 146 -5.25 -5.97 12.04
C ALA A 146 -5.55 -7.46 12.31
N LEU A 147 -4.53 -8.24 12.66
CA LEU A 147 -4.69 -9.66 13.01
C LEU A 147 -5.64 -9.87 14.21
N ALA A 148 -5.47 -9.09 15.28
CA ALA A 148 -6.34 -9.18 16.46
C ALA A 148 -7.79 -8.79 16.16
N SER A 149 -8.00 -7.76 15.32
CA SER A 149 -9.33 -7.33 14.89
C SER A 149 -10.04 -8.40 14.06
N ALA A 150 -9.30 -9.13 13.22
CA ALA A 150 -9.85 -10.19 12.39
C ALA A 150 -10.19 -11.48 13.17
N GLN A 151 -9.58 -11.69 14.34
CA GLN A 151 -9.86 -12.83 15.22
C GLN A 151 -11.04 -12.61 16.18
N CYS A 152 -11.52 -11.37 16.33
CA CYS A 152 -12.72 -11.11 17.12
C CYS A 152 -13.97 -11.50 16.29
N PRO A 153 -14.77 -12.49 16.72
CA PRO A 153 -16.11 -12.64 16.18
C PRO A 153 -16.86 -11.31 16.39
N PRO A 154 -17.82 -10.94 15.54
CA PRO A 154 -18.72 -9.85 15.87
C PRO A 154 -19.49 -10.27 17.12
N PHE A 155 -18.99 -9.89 18.29
CA PHE A 155 -19.69 -10.01 19.55
C PHE A 155 -20.87 -9.05 19.47
N GLY A 156 -21.96 -9.54 18.88
CA GLY A 156 -23.28 -8.97 19.02
C GLY A 156 -23.64 -9.02 20.49
N LEU A 157 -23.28 -7.97 21.22
CA LEU A 157 -23.85 -7.71 22.54
C LEU A 157 -25.37 -7.56 22.34
N PRO A 158 -26.22 -8.43 22.91
CA PRO A 158 -27.64 -8.16 22.93
C PRO A 158 -27.83 -6.96 23.86
N ARG A 159 -28.12 -5.78 23.29
CA ARG A 159 -28.65 -4.64 24.04
C ARG A 159 -29.92 -5.11 24.74
N LYS A 160 -29.81 -5.48 26.02
CA LYS A 160 -30.98 -5.69 26.88
C LYS A 160 -31.75 -4.37 26.88
N ARG A 161 -32.89 -4.34 26.19
CA ARG A 161 -33.88 -3.27 26.34
C ARG A 161 -34.31 -3.28 27.80
N LEU A 162 -33.84 -2.30 28.57
CA LEU A 162 -34.45 -1.90 29.84
C LEU A 162 -35.90 -1.50 29.52
N LYS A 163 -36.86 -2.38 29.80
CA LYS A 163 -38.26 -1.98 29.91
C LYS A 163 -38.37 -1.13 31.17
N GLN A 164 -38.56 0.16 30.99
CA GLN A 164 -39.08 1.02 32.04
C GLN A 164 -40.55 0.61 32.27
N SER A 165 -40.87 0.27 33.52
CA SER A 165 -42.24 0.11 34.02
C SER A 165 -42.61 1.32 34.86
#